data_AF-A0A2Z4FKD3-F1
#
_entry.id   AF-A0A2Z4FKD3-F1
#
_cell.length_a   1.000
_cell.length_b   1.000
_cell.length_c   1.000
_cell.angle_alpha   90.00
_cell.angle_beta   90.00
_cell.angle_gamma   90.00
#
_symmetry.space_group_name_H-M   'P 1'
#
loop_
_entity.id
_entity.type
_entity.pdbx_description
1 polymer ?
#
loop_
_entity_poly.entity_id
_entity_poly.type
_entity_poly.pdbx_seq_one_letter_code
_entity_poly.pdbx_strand_id
1 'polypeptide(L)'
;MMKNKSVASRYGSLILLTVSLVLSGCVPMWTGDEMREDIAAIQAEQQASKESFGAERERMTEMIASARKDVSELKEILGEARALLQRNNADLGVEVQNNRQDLSKLNGTIEELEFKIKRLEQDLELFKEDVDIRFEDGGAGSSLPTEAEPLFQHGQKAYDANRFRDARNAFEQYLKSYASGKHAADAQYLLGMSYYRESQWVTSVFEFQKVVKNHERSARVADASYHIGVALMKMGRCKQAGAWFDLLVDEYASSKWVGQARQHKADIKAGKCSES
;
A
#
# COMPACT_ATOMS: atom_id res chain seq x y z
N MET A 1 -78.05 20.64 131.93
CA MET A 1 -77.23 20.97 130.75
C MET A 1 -78.03 20.71 129.48
N MET A 2 -78.12 21.73 128.62
CA MET A 2 -78.55 21.78 127.20
C MET A 2 -77.92 20.65 126.35
N LYS A 3 -78.33 20.20 125.13
CA LYS A 3 -79.19 20.60 123.99
C LYS A 3 -79.28 19.31 123.09
N ASN A 4 -80.39 18.92 122.46
CA ASN A 4 -81.00 19.36 121.18
C ASN A 4 -80.51 18.62 119.88
N LYS A 5 -81.44 17.81 119.34
CA LYS A 5 -81.83 17.39 117.96
C LYS A 5 -80.91 17.40 116.71
N SER A 6 -81.10 16.29 115.97
CA SER A 6 -81.18 16.06 114.50
C SER A 6 -79.90 16.02 113.65
N VAL A 7 -79.78 15.05 112.74
CA VAL A 7 -80.11 15.16 111.29
C VAL A 7 -79.84 13.80 110.63
N ALA A 8 -80.87 13.23 109.98
CA ALA A 8 -80.79 12.12 109.04
C ALA A 8 -80.83 12.67 107.60
N SER A 9 -80.33 11.88 106.64
CA SER A 9 -80.31 12.09 105.16
C SER A 9 -79.08 12.78 104.57
N ARG A 10 -78.09 12.00 104.07
CA ARG A 10 -77.09 12.36 102.99
C ARG A 10 -76.27 11.16 102.45
N TYR A 11 -76.89 10.06 102.00
CA TYR A 11 -76.14 8.95 101.32
C TYR A 11 -76.74 8.51 99.97
N GLY A 12 -77.56 9.35 99.31
CA GLY A 12 -78.24 9.01 98.05
C GLY A 12 -77.56 9.46 96.74
N SER A 13 -76.45 10.22 96.78
CA SER A 13 -75.94 10.93 95.59
C SER A 13 -74.61 10.41 95.00
N LEU A 14 -74.04 9.31 95.51
CA LEU A 14 -72.70 8.85 95.12
C LEU A 14 -72.66 7.57 94.25
N ILE A 15 -73.81 6.94 93.96
CA ILE A 15 -73.86 5.67 93.19
C ILE A 15 -74.22 5.86 91.71
N LEU A 16 -74.72 7.03 91.30
CA LEU A 16 -75.21 7.25 89.93
C LEU A 16 -74.15 7.75 88.92
N LEU A 17 -72.92 8.04 89.35
CA LEU A 17 -71.87 8.64 88.48
C LEU A 17 -70.84 7.62 87.96
N THR A 18 -70.82 6.39 88.47
CA THR A 18 -69.85 5.35 88.06
C THR A 18 -70.39 4.38 87.00
N VAL A 19 -71.68 4.43 86.66
CA VAL A 19 -72.31 3.45 85.75
C VAL A 19 -72.32 3.89 84.28
N SER A 20 -72.14 5.18 83.97
CA SER A 20 -72.17 5.68 82.58
C SER A 20 -70.88 5.48 81.78
N LEU A 21 -69.78 5.00 82.37
CA LEU A 21 -68.49 4.91 81.68
C LEU A 21 -68.23 3.59 80.93
N VAL A 22 -69.17 2.63 80.97
CA VAL A 22 -68.93 1.26 80.48
C VAL A 22 -69.74 0.89 79.22
N LEU A 23 -70.62 1.77 78.71
CA LEU A 23 -71.68 1.35 77.78
C LEU A 23 -71.60 1.80 76.31
N SER A 24 -70.49 2.32 75.80
CA SER A 24 -70.47 2.76 74.38
C SER A 24 -69.16 2.49 73.62
N GLY A 25 -68.61 1.30 73.82
CA GLY A 25 -67.46 0.82 73.05
C GLY A 25 -67.58 -0.64 72.60
N CYS A 26 -68.78 -1.12 72.23
CA CYS A 26 -68.93 -2.43 71.60
C CYS A 26 -69.14 -2.24 70.09
N VAL A 27 -68.06 -2.34 69.32
CA VAL A 27 -68.13 -2.64 67.89
C VAL A 27 -68.60 -4.09 67.76
N PRO A 28 -69.58 -4.42 66.88
CA PRO A 28 -70.06 -5.80 66.73
C PRO A 28 -68.92 -6.72 66.28
N MET A 29 -68.86 -7.92 66.89
CA MET A 29 -67.76 -8.88 66.73
C MET A 29 -67.51 -9.30 65.26
N TRP A 30 -68.56 -9.30 64.42
CA TRP A 30 -68.53 -9.72 63.01
C TRP A 30 -67.80 -8.73 62.08
N THR A 31 -67.86 -7.42 62.34
CA THR A 31 -67.06 -6.41 61.59
C THR A 31 -65.58 -6.46 61.96
N GLY A 32 -65.22 -7.13 63.08
CA GLY A 32 -63.84 -7.34 63.48
C GLY A 32 -63.12 -8.40 62.65
N ASP A 33 -63.85 -9.41 62.15
CA ASP A 33 -63.27 -10.48 61.33
C ASP A 33 -63.04 -10.02 59.88
N GLU A 34 -63.97 -9.26 59.29
CA GLU A 34 -63.82 -8.64 57.96
C GLU A 34 -62.65 -7.63 57.94
N MET A 35 -62.54 -6.78 58.96
CA MET A 35 -61.38 -5.87 59.08
C MET A 35 -60.06 -6.60 59.29
N ARG A 36 -60.05 -7.77 59.95
CA ARG A 36 -58.83 -8.59 60.12
C ARG A 36 -58.41 -9.23 58.80
N GLU A 37 -59.38 -9.64 57.99
CA GLU A 37 -59.15 -10.17 56.64
C GLU A 37 -58.61 -9.07 55.71
N ASP A 38 -59.19 -7.87 55.74
CA ASP A 38 -58.69 -6.70 54.99
C ASP A 38 -57.28 -6.27 55.42
N ILE A 39 -57.00 -6.23 56.72
CA ILE A 39 -55.66 -5.93 57.24
C ILE A 39 -54.67 -7.00 56.76
N ALA A 40 -55.05 -8.28 56.79
CA ALA A 40 -54.21 -9.37 56.29
C ALA A 40 -53.97 -9.26 54.77
N ALA A 41 -55.00 -8.90 54.00
CA ALA A 41 -54.90 -8.68 52.56
C ALA A 41 -53.99 -7.47 52.22
N ILE A 42 -54.17 -6.35 52.92
CA ILE A 42 -53.33 -5.15 52.76
C ILE A 42 -51.88 -5.44 53.18
N GLN A 43 -51.66 -6.20 54.25
CA GLN A 43 -50.32 -6.60 54.67
C GLN A 43 -49.67 -7.54 53.63
N ALA A 44 -50.44 -8.46 53.04
CA ALA A 44 -49.97 -9.33 51.98
C ALA A 44 -49.64 -8.52 50.71
N GLU A 45 -50.46 -7.55 50.33
CA GLU A 45 -50.17 -6.64 49.21
C GLU A 45 -48.94 -5.76 49.47
N GLN A 46 -48.78 -5.22 50.69
CA GLN A 46 -47.58 -4.48 51.06
C GLN A 46 -46.32 -5.35 51.03
N GLN A 47 -46.43 -6.61 51.40
CA GLN A 47 -45.31 -7.55 51.35
C GLN A 47 -44.94 -7.90 49.91
N ALA A 48 -45.93 -8.23 49.08
CA ALA A 48 -45.71 -8.47 47.65
C ALA A 48 -45.14 -7.23 46.94
N SER A 49 -45.62 -6.03 47.30
CA SER A 49 -45.10 -4.76 46.79
C SER A 49 -43.63 -4.57 47.19
N LYS A 50 -43.27 -4.77 48.48
CA LYS A 50 -41.87 -4.67 48.95
C LYS A 50 -40.94 -5.66 48.24
N GLU A 51 -41.39 -6.88 48.01
CA GLU A 51 -40.62 -7.91 47.31
C GLU A 51 -40.40 -7.53 45.83
N SER A 52 -41.44 -7.04 45.15
CA SER A 52 -41.32 -6.54 43.76
C SER A 52 -40.37 -5.33 43.64
N PHE A 53 -40.46 -4.39 44.59
CA PHE A 53 -39.55 -3.24 44.64
C PHE A 53 -38.11 -3.67 44.98
N GLY A 54 -37.93 -4.70 45.82
CA GLY A 54 -36.62 -5.28 46.11
C GLY A 54 -35.98 -5.88 44.86
N ALA A 55 -36.73 -6.72 44.14
CA ALA A 55 -36.27 -7.35 42.90
C ALA A 55 -35.96 -6.31 41.80
N GLU A 56 -36.78 -5.26 41.67
CA GLU A 56 -36.55 -4.21 40.69
C GLU A 56 -35.34 -3.33 41.06
N ARG A 57 -35.12 -3.05 42.35
CA ARG A 57 -33.90 -2.36 42.80
C ARG A 57 -32.65 -3.19 42.54
N GLU A 58 -32.71 -4.51 42.72
CA GLU A 58 -31.59 -5.41 42.44
C GLU A 58 -31.24 -5.42 40.94
N ARG A 59 -32.25 -5.54 40.06
CA ARG A 59 -32.07 -5.38 38.61
C ARG A 59 -31.49 -4.02 38.23
N MET A 60 -31.98 -2.94 38.84
CA MET A 60 -31.48 -1.60 38.58
C MET A 60 -30.03 -1.44 39.04
N THR A 61 -29.63 -2.02 40.19
CA THR A 61 -28.23 -2.00 40.63
C THR A 61 -27.32 -2.80 39.71
N GLU A 62 -27.78 -3.94 39.20
CA GLU A 62 -27.04 -4.75 38.23
C GLU A 62 -26.88 -4.01 36.89
N MET A 63 -27.94 -3.36 36.40
CA MET A 63 -27.90 -2.53 35.19
C MET A 63 -26.95 -1.34 35.34
N ILE A 64 -26.95 -0.66 36.50
CA ILE A 64 -26.00 0.43 36.78
C ILE A 64 -24.56 -0.09 36.84
N ALA A 65 -24.33 -1.27 37.42
CA ALA A 65 -23.01 -1.88 37.46
C ALA A 65 -22.51 -2.23 36.05
N SER A 66 -23.37 -2.83 35.21
CA SER A 66 -23.07 -3.10 33.80
C SER A 66 -22.78 -1.81 33.03
N ALA A 67 -23.65 -0.81 33.13
CA ALA A 67 -23.48 0.46 32.43
C ALA A 67 -22.18 1.18 32.84
N ARG A 68 -21.78 1.09 34.13
CA ARG A 68 -20.48 1.64 34.59
C ARG A 68 -19.30 0.89 33.97
N LYS A 69 -19.39 -0.44 33.83
CA LYS A 69 -18.37 -1.25 33.18
C LYS A 69 -18.25 -0.87 31.70
N ASP A 70 -19.37 -0.78 30.99
CA ASP A 70 -19.41 -0.41 29.56
C ASP A 70 -18.81 0.98 29.33
N VAL A 71 -19.13 1.95 30.21
CA VAL A 71 -18.54 3.31 30.15
C VAL A 71 -17.02 3.27 30.39
N SER A 72 -16.53 2.37 31.24
CA SER A 72 -15.09 2.21 31.47
C SER A 72 -14.40 1.66 30.21
N GLU A 73 -14.97 0.63 29.60
CA GLU A 73 -14.45 0.01 28.38
C GLU A 73 -14.47 1.01 27.20
N LEU A 74 -15.57 1.75 27.04
CA LEU A 74 -15.67 2.81 26.03
C LEU A 74 -14.62 3.92 26.23
N LYS A 75 -14.30 4.29 27.47
CA LYS A 75 -13.25 5.28 27.76
C LYS A 75 -11.87 4.78 27.36
N GLU A 76 -11.59 3.50 27.56
CA GLU A 76 -10.32 2.87 27.19
C GLU A 76 -10.16 2.86 25.67
N ILE A 77 -11.17 2.37 24.94
CA ILE A 77 -11.20 2.36 23.47
C ILE A 77 -11.04 3.79 22.92
N LEU A 78 -11.74 4.78 23.50
CA LEU A 78 -11.63 6.18 23.08
C LEU A 78 -10.23 6.75 23.36
N GLY A 79 -9.56 6.31 24.42
CA GLY A 79 -8.18 6.66 24.73
C GLY A 79 -7.20 6.12 23.69
N GLU A 80 -7.33 4.84 23.33
CA GLU A 80 -6.52 4.20 22.29
C GLU A 80 -6.74 4.84 20.92
N ALA A 81 -8.00 5.06 20.53
CA ALA A 81 -8.34 5.71 19.27
C ALA A 81 -7.76 7.12 19.18
N ARG A 82 -7.78 7.90 20.28
CA ARG A 82 -7.14 9.23 20.33
C ARG A 82 -5.62 9.15 20.20
N ALA A 83 -4.98 8.20 20.88
CA ALA A 83 -3.53 8.00 20.80
C ALA A 83 -3.10 7.61 19.37
N LEU A 84 -3.83 6.71 18.72
CA LEU A 84 -3.62 6.34 17.32
C LEU A 84 -3.80 7.53 16.37
N LEU A 85 -4.88 8.30 16.54
CA LEU A 85 -5.12 9.49 15.72
C LEU A 85 -4.05 10.56 15.91
N GLN A 86 -3.59 10.81 17.14
CA GLN A 86 -2.49 11.76 17.38
C GLN A 86 -1.18 11.32 16.73
N ARG A 87 -0.85 10.03 16.84
CA ARG A 87 0.34 9.46 16.22
C ARG A 87 0.28 9.53 14.69
N ASN A 88 -0.82 9.05 14.09
CA ASN A 88 -0.98 9.08 12.64
C ASN A 88 -0.98 10.51 12.08
N ASN A 89 -1.56 11.48 12.79
CA ASN A 89 -1.52 12.88 12.37
C ASN A 89 -0.10 13.47 12.42
N ALA A 90 0.71 13.10 13.42
CA ALA A 90 2.10 13.52 13.51
C ALA A 90 2.96 12.89 12.40
N ASP A 91 2.80 11.58 12.18
CA ASP A 91 3.51 10.85 11.13
C ASP A 91 3.15 11.39 9.73
N LEU A 92 1.86 11.65 9.49
CA LEU A 92 1.39 12.26 8.24
C LEU A 92 1.97 13.67 8.04
N GLY A 93 2.10 14.46 9.11
CA GLY A 93 2.71 15.78 9.06
C GLY A 93 4.18 15.74 8.62
N VAL A 94 4.94 14.78 9.15
CA VAL A 94 6.34 14.55 8.76
C VAL A 94 6.44 14.08 7.31
N GLU A 95 5.59 13.14 6.89
CA GLU A 95 5.57 12.64 5.52
C GLU A 95 5.25 13.75 4.50
N VAL A 96 4.23 14.57 4.78
CA VAL A 96 3.90 15.73 3.93
C VAL A 96 5.07 16.72 3.85
N GLN A 97 5.80 16.93 4.95
CA GLN A 97 6.95 17.82 4.95
C GLN A 97 8.12 17.25 4.13
N ASN A 98 8.40 15.95 4.23
CA ASN A 98 9.41 15.27 3.43
C ASN A 98 9.06 15.32 1.93
N ASN A 99 7.80 15.04 1.58
CA ASN A 99 7.32 15.12 0.20
C ASN A 99 7.47 16.53 -0.38
N ARG A 100 7.18 17.58 0.40
CA ARG A 100 7.43 18.98 -0.02
C ARG A 100 8.90 19.27 -0.24
N GLN A 101 9.77 18.73 0.61
CA GLN A 101 11.22 18.90 0.46
C GLN A 101 11.72 18.19 -0.82
N ASP A 102 11.23 16.99 -1.10
CA ASP A 102 11.62 16.24 -2.29
C ASP A 102 11.09 16.88 -3.57
N LEU A 103 9.88 17.43 -3.56
CA LEU A 103 9.37 18.25 -4.67
C LEU A 103 10.29 19.46 -4.95
N SER A 104 10.78 20.13 -3.90
CA SER A 104 11.72 21.25 -4.05
C SER A 104 13.05 20.80 -4.66
N LYS A 105 13.62 19.68 -4.19
CA LYS A 105 14.85 19.10 -4.77
C LYS A 105 14.65 18.71 -6.23
N LEU A 106 13.54 18.06 -6.55
CA LEU A 106 13.19 17.65 -7.91
C LEU A 106 13.10 18.87 -8.84
N ASN A 107 12.43 19.93 -8.41
CA ASN A 107 12.38 21.19 -9.17
C ASN A 107 13.80 21.74 -9.43
N GLY A 108 14.68 21.74 -8.43
CA GLY A 108 16.08 22.16 -8.62
C GLY A 108 16.84 21.28 -9.64
N THR A 109 16.63 19.96 -9.61
CA THR A 109 17.24 19.07 -10.62
C THR A 109 16.69 19.28 -12.01
N ILE A 110 15.41 19.65 -12.15
CA ILE A 110 14.80 19.97 -13.44
C ILE A 110 15.43 21.24 -14.00
N GLU A 111 15.58 22.29 -13.19
CA GLU A 111 16.25 23.53 -13.60
C GLU A 111 17.71 23.28 -14.04
N GLU A 112 18.44 22.43 -13.31
CA GLU A 112 19.81 22.04 -13.70
C GLU A 112 19.83 21.28 -15.03
N LEU A 113 18.89 20.36 -15.24
CA LEU A 113 18.77 19.60 -16.48
C LEU A 113 18.38 20.50 -17.66
N GLU A 114 17.45 21.42 -17.48
CA GLU A 114 17.08 22.41 -18.49
C GLU A 114 18.28 23.26 -18.90
N PHE A 115 19.09 23.71 -17.93
CA PHE A 115 20.32 24.45 -18.20
C PHE A 115 21.34 23.59 -18.98
N LYS A 116 21.53 22.32 -18.59
CA LYS A 116 22.42 21.39 -19.29
C LYS A 116 21.95 21.12 -20.71
N ILE A 117 20.64 20.94 -20.93
CA ILE A 117 20.05 20.74 -22.26
C ILE A 117 20.32 21.97 -23.13
N LYS A 118 20.02 23.17 -22.64
CA LYS A 118 20.26 24.41 -23.37
C LYS A 118 21.73 24.60 -23.73
N ARG A 119 22.64 24.28 -22.79
CA ARG A 119 24.08 24.32 -23.04
C ARG A 119 24.50 23.31 -24.11
N LEU A 120 23.99 22.08 -24.05
CA LEU A 120 24.27 21.06 -25.06
C LEU A 120 23.72 21.45 -26.44
N GLU A 121 22.54 22.06 -26.50
CA GLU A 121 21.98 22.60 -27.74
C GLU A 121 22.88 23.67 -28.34
N GLN A 122 23.37 24.61 -27.51
CA GLN A 122 24.30 25.65 -27.94
C GLN A 122 25.66 25.06 -28.38
N ASP A 123 26.19 24.08 -27.64
CA ASP A 123 27.42 23.37 -28.01
C ASP A 123 27.24 22.62 -29.35
N LEU A 124 26.04 22.07 -29.60
CA LEU A 124 25.71 21.39 -30.85
C LEU A 124 25.57 22.36 -32.02
N GLU A 125 25.04 23.57 -31.78
CA GLU A 125 24.96 24.64 -32.79
C GLU A 125 26.35 25.14 -33.18
N LEU A 126 27.20 25.43 -32.19
CA LEU A 126 28.61 25.81 -32.42
C LEU A 126 29.39 24.69 -33.11
N PHE A 127 29.13 23.43 -32.73
CA PHE A 127 29.74 22.29 -33.41
C PHE A 127 29.27 22.17 -34.86
N LYS A 128 27.98 22.38 -35.15
CA LYS A 128 27.47 22.41 -36.53
C LYS A 128 28.10 23.53 -37.36
N GLU A 129 28.30 24.71 -36.78
CA GLU A 129 28.96 25.83 -37.45
C GLU A 129 30.45 25.53 -37.75
N ASP A 130 31.20 24.97 -36.80
CA ASP A 130 32.60 24.53 -37.00
C ASP A 130 32.71 23.38 -38.03
N VAL A 131 31.68 22.53 -38.08
CA VAL A 131 31.53 21.44 -39.05
C VAL A 131 31.24 22.01 -40.44
N ASP A 132 30.25 22.89 -40.62
CA ASP A 132 29.90 23.50 -41.90
C ASP A 132 31.06 24.33 -42.49
N ILE A 133 31.82 25.04 -41.65
CA ILE A 133 33.07 25.73 -42.06
C ILE A 133 34.14 24.74 -42.56
N ARG A 134 34.19 23.52 -42.03
CA ARG A 134 35.08 22.44 -42.50
C ARG A 134 34.51 21.65 -43.70
N PHE A 135 33.22 21.78 -44.01
CA PHE A 135 32.59 21.14 -45.17
C PHE A 135 32.56 22.02 -46.41
N GLU A 136 32.69 23.34 -46.29
CA GLU A 136 32.87 24.25 -47.45
C GLU A 136 34.28 24.18 -48.06
N ASP A 137 35.29 23.71 -47.30
CA ASP A 137 36.66 23.49 -47.79
C ASP A 137 37.08 22.01 -47.65
N GLY A 138 36.52 21.15 -48.50
CA GLY A 138 37.17 19.90 -48.93
C GLY A 138 37.13 18.66 -48.01
N GLY A 139 36.11 18.51 -47.15
CA GLY A 139 35.90 17.31 -46.34
C GLY A 139 34.88 16.33 -46.95
N ALA A 140 35.33 15.16 -47.42
CA ALA A 140 34.47 14.08 -47.91
C ALA A 140 33.41 13.65 -46.89
N GLY A 141 32.21 14.23 -46.98
CA GLY A 141 31.01 13.67 -46.40
C GLY A 141 30.72 12.37 -47.12
N SER A 142 31.12 11.25 -46.53
CA SER A 142 30.88 9.92 -47.09
C SER A 142 29.38 9.69 -47.16
N SER A 143 28.79 9.98 -48.32
CA SER A 143 27.45 9.54 -48.66
C SER A 143 27.37 8.03 -48.38
N LEU A 144 26.41 7.63 -47.56
CA LEU A 144 26.18 6.21 -47.30
C LEU A 144 25.92 5.53 -48.64
N PRO A 145 26.51 4.36 -48.91
CA PRO A 145 26.21 3.63 -50.13
C PRO A 145 24.70 3.37 -50.23
N THR A 146 24.12 3.51 -51.41
CA THR A 146 22.68 3.33 -51.61
C THR A 146 22.33 1.85 -51.82
N GLU A 147 23.24 1.07 -52.38
CA GLU A 147 23.08 -0.36 -52.64
C GLU A 147 23.18 -1.22 -51.36
N ALA A 148 22.39 -2.29 -51.28
CA ALA A 148 22.29 -3.13 -50.09
C ALA A 148 23.64 -3.69 -49.60
N GLU A 149 24.39 -4.38 -50.47
CA GLU A 149 25.63 -5.04 -50.08
C GLU A 149 26.73 -4.04 -49.65
N PRO A 150 27.05 -3.00 -50.44
CA PRO A 150 28.01 -1.99 -50.02
C PRO A 150 27.61 -1.24 -48.75
N LEU A 151 26.31 -0.98 -48.54
CA LEU A 151 25.80 -0.32 -47.34
C LEU A 151 26.01 -1.17 -46.08
N PHE A 152 25.69 -2.46 -46.17
CA PHE A 152 25.94 -3.40 -45.07
C PHE A 152 27.44 -3.51 -44.76
N GLN A 153 28.27 -3.65 -45.79
CA GLN A 153 29.72 -3.73 -45.63
C GLN A 153 30.32 -2.44 -45.04
N HIS A 154 29.77 -1.26 -45.40
CA HIS A 154 30.17 0.01 -44.80
C HIS A 154 29.89 0.01 -43.29
N GLY A 155 28.68 -0.40 -42.88
CA GLY A 155 28.33 -0.54 -41.47
C GLY A 155 29.24 -1.51 -40.73
N GLN A 156 29.56 -2.66 -41.34
CA GLN A 156 30.46 -3.64 -40.76
C GLN A 156 31.88 -3.09 -40.58
N LYS A 157 32.45 -2.43 -41.59
CA LYS A 157 33.77 -1.79 -41.49
C LYS A 157 33.80 -0.72 -40.38
N ALA A 158 32.73 0.06 -40.25
CA ALA A 158 32.62 1.04 -39.17
C ALA A 158 32.54 0.36 -37.79
N TYR A 159 31.79 -0.73 -37.66
CA TYR A 159 31.69 -1.53 -36.44
C TYR A 159 33.05 -2.11 -36.04
N ASP A 160 33.77 -2.71 -36.98
CA ASP A 160 35.10 -3.30 -36.76
C ASP A 160 36.14 -2.22 -36.38
N ALA A 161 35.96 -1.00 -36.86
CA ALA A 161 36.75 0.18 -36.49
C ALA A 161 36.33 0.81 -35.13
N ASN A 162 35.40 0.19 -34.38
CA ASN A 162 34.79 0.73 -33.16
C ASN A 162 34.09 2.09 -33.34
N ARG A 163 33.78 2.49 -34.59
CA ARG A 163 32.96 3.68 -34.88
C ARG A 163 31.49 3.30 -34.81
N PHE A 164 31.02 3.04 -33.59
CA PHE A 164 29.68 2.48 -33.37
C PHE A 164 28.56 3.41 -33.85
N ARG A 165 28.71 4.73 -33.73
CA ARG A 165 27.73 5.68 -34.26
C ARG A 165 27.59 5.57 -35.79
N ASP A 166 28.70 5.53 -36.51
CA ASP A 166 28.70 5.40 -37.98
C ASP A 166 28.12 4.05 -38.41
N ALA A 167 28.47 2.99 -37.68
CA ALA A 167 27.92 1.65 -37.90
C ALA A 167 26.39 1.62 -37.73
N ARG A 168 25.87 2.23 -36.66
CA ARG A 168 24.43 2.34 -36.41
C ARG A 168 23.72 3.07 -37.54
N ASN A 169 24.23 4.22 -37.97
CA ASN A 169 23.64 4.98 -39.08
C ASN A 169 23.51 4.12 -40.36
N ALA A 170 24.56 3.36 -40.69
CA ALA A 170 24.56 2.49 -41.86
C ALA A 170 23.59 1.30 -41.71
N PHE A 171 23.56 0.64 -40.54
CA PHE A 171 22.64 -0.48 -40.29
C PHE A 171 21.17 -0.04 -40.20
N GLU A 172 20.88 1.11 -39.59
CA GLU A 172 19.54 1.70 -39.57
C GLU A 172 19.06 2.03 -40.98
N GLN A 173 19.92 2.64 -41.80
CA GLN A 173 19.61 2.90 -43.21
C GLN A 173 19.40 1.59 -43.98
N TYR A 174 20.22 0.58 -43.74
CA TYR A 174 20.06 -0.74 -44.35
C TYR A 174 18.71 -1.36 -43.97
N LEU A 175 18.35 -1.38 -42.69
CA LEU A 175 17.10 -1.97 -42.21
C LEU A 175 15.86 -1.21 -42.69
N LYS A 176 15.99 0.11 -42.90
CA LYS A 176 14.93 0.93 -43.49
C LYS A 176 14.71 0.62 -44.97
N SER A 177 15.78 0.46 -45.75
CA SER A 177 15.72 0.26 -47.20
C SER A 177 15.57 -1.22 -47.60
N TYR A 178 16.06 -2.14 -46.77
CA TYR A 178 16.27 -3.55 -47.09
C TYR A 178 15.83 -4.47 -45.92
N ALA A 179 14.64 -4.21 -45.36
CA ALA A 179 14.11 -4.93 -44.18
C ALA A 179 14.00 -6.46 -44.36
N SER A 180 13.84 -6.95 -45.59
CA SER A 180 13.81 -8.39 -45.94
C SER A 180 15.07 -8.84 -46.70
N GLY A 181 16.12 -8.01 -46.72
CA GLY A 181 17.37 -8.29 -47.41
C GLY A 181 18.15 -9.44 -46.76
N LYS A 182 19.08 -10.01 -47.52
CA LYS A 182 19.95 -11.11 -47.08
C LYS A 182 20.65 -10.84 -45.74
N HIS A 183 21.01 -9.58 -45.48
CA HIS A 183 21.71 -9.15 -44.27
C HIS A 183 20.80 -8.48 -43.24
N ALA A 184 19.47 -8.55 -43.36
CA ALA A 184 18.56 -7.88 -42.41
C ALA A 184 18.77 -8.39 -40.97
N ALA A 185 18.84 -9.70 -40.78
CA ALA A 185 19.08 -10.28 -39.45
C ALA A 185 20.48 -9.95 -38.90
N ASP A 186 21.50 -9.93 -39.77
CA ASP A 186 22.87 -9.54 -39.39
C ASP A 186 22.95 -8.06 -39.01
N ALA A 187 22.35 -7.17 -39.81
CA ALA A 187 22.32 -5.73 -39.58
C ALA A 187 21.60 -5.39 -38.28
N GLN A 188 20.44 -6.01 -38.03
CA GLN A 188 19.68 -5.83 -36.79
C GLN A 188 20.45 -6.32 -35.56
N TYR A 189 21.17 -7.45 -35.70
CA TYR A 189 22.06 -7.95 -34.64
C TYR A 189 23.26 -7.03 -34.40
N LEU A 190 23.94 -6.57 -35.46
CA LEU A 190 25.10 -5.69 -35.35
C LEU A 190 24.73 -4.28 -34.85
N LEU A 191 23.52 -3.80 -35.14
CA LEU A 191 22.94 -2.61 -34.52
C LEU A 191 22.83 -2.79 -32.99
N GLY A 192 22.26 -3.91 -32.53
CA GLY A 192 22.22 -4.25 -31.10
C GLY A 192 23.59 -4.41 -30.47
N MET A 193 24.55 -5.02 -31.19
CA MET A 193 25.93 -5.14 -30.74
C MET A 193 26.65 -3.80 -30.66
N SER A 194 26.32 -2.83 -31.51
CA SER A 194 26.89 -1.48 -31.46
C SER A 194 26.53 -0.78 -30.15
N TYR A 195 25.28 -0.91 -29.70
CA TYR A 195 24.85 -0.44 -28.38
C TYR A 195 25.46 -1.26 -27.23
N TYR A 196 25.56 -2.59 -27.40
CA TYR A 196 26.15 -3.48 -26.41
C TYR A 196 27.60 -3.08 -26.07
N ARG A 197 28.39 -2.74 -27.10
CA ARG A 197 29.81 -2.37 -26.95
C ARG A 197 30.00 -1.04 -26.23
N GLU A 198 29.01 -0.16 -26.26
CA GLU A 198 28.97 1.11 -25.51
C GLU A 198 28.29 0.97 -24.15
N SER A 199 28.03 -0.26 -23.67
CA SER A 199 27.33 -0.53 -22.40
C SER A 199 25.90 0.04 -22.32
N GLN A 200 25.28 0.34 -23.46
CA GLN A 200 23.90 0.78 -23.53
C GLN A 200 22.95 -0.43 -23.46
N TRP A 201 22.93 -1.09 -22.30
CA TRP A 201 22.32 -2.41 -22.12
C TRP A 201 20.82 -2.44 -22.47
N VAL A 202 20.05 -1.42 -22.07
CA VAL A 202 18.62 -1.34 -22.33
C VAL A 202 18.34 -1.30 -23.83
N THR A 203 18.98 -0.37 -24.55
CA THR A 203 18.83 -0.21 -26.01
C THR A 203 19.32 -1.44 -26.75
N SER A 204 20.43 -2.03 -26.29
CA SER A 204 20.98 -3.26 -26.87
C SER A 204 19.98 -4.43 -26.78
N VAL A 205 19.36 -4.63 -25.61
CA VAL A 205 18.30 -5.65 -25.43
C VAL A 205 17.13 -5.40 -26.38
N PHE A 206 16.69 -4.16 -26.53
CA PHE A 206 15.59 -3.81 -27.43
C PHE A 206 15.90 -4.18 -28.89
N GLU A 207 17.09 -3.85 -29.39
CA GLU A 207 17.50 -4.21 -30.76
C GLU A 207 17.68 -5.72 -30.95
N PHE A 208 18.21 -6.43 -29.95
CA PHE A 208 18.30 -7.89 -30.00
C PHE A 208 16.93 -8.58 -29.98
N GLN A 209 15.96 -8.05 -29.23
CA GLN A 209 14.59 -8.57 -29.24
C GLN A 209 13.95 -8.46 -30.63
N LYS A 210 14.28 -7.42 -31.40
CA LYS A 210 13.86 -7.33 -32.80
C LYS A 210 14.44 -8.46 -33.66
N VAL A 211 15.67 -8.92 -33.39
CA VAL A 211 16.24 -10.10 -34.06
C VAL A 211 15.40 -11.33 -33.76
N VAL A 212 15.10 -11.58 -32.48
CA VAL A 212 14.30 -12.74 -32.04
C VAL A 212 12.90 -12.70 -32.66
N LYS A 213 12.26 -11.53 -32.66
CA LYS A 213 10.87 -11.36 -33.12
C LYS A 213 10.72 -11.34 -34.65
N ASN A 214 11.61 -10.64 -35.35
CA ASN A 214 11.45 -10.37 -36.78
C ASN A 214 12.27 -11.33 -37.66
N HIS A 215 13.23 -12.05 -37.07
CA HIS A 215 14.15 -12.94 -37.78
C HIS A 215 14.24 -14.33 -37.12
N GLU A 216 13.11 -14.87 -36.65
CA GLU A 216 12.99 -16.12 -35.87
C GLU A 216 13.75 -17.34 -36.43
N ARG A 217 13.91 -17.44 -37.76
CA ARG A 217 14.62 -18.55 -38.42
C ARG A 217 16.12 -18.31 -38.62
N SER A 218 16.62 -17.15 -38.25
CA SER A 218 18.02 -16.78 -38.43
C SER A 218 18.90 -17.44 -37.37
N ALA A 219 20.11 -17.86 -37.75
CA ALA A 219 21.13 -18.27 -36.80
C ALA A 219 21.49 -17.16 -35.78
N ARG A 220 21.18 -15.89 -36.11
CA ARG A 220 21.36 -14.75 -35.20
C ARG A 220 20.43 -14.73 -34.00
N VAL A 221 19.34 -15.51 -34.01
CA VAL A 221 18.44 -15.57 -32.85
C VAL A 221 19.19 -16.11 -31.64
N ALA A 222 19.96 -17.18 -31.79
CA ALA A 222 20.76 -17.73 -30.69
C ALA A 222 21.85 -16.74 -30.24
N ASP A 223 22.52 -16.05 -31.17
CA ASP A 223 23.49 -15.01 -30.83
C ASP A 223 22.83 -13.86 -30.03
N ALA A 224 21.66 -13.37 -30.48
CA ALA A 224 20.91 -12.30 -29.84
C ALA A 224 20.40 -12.70 -28.46
N SER A 225 19.80 -13.89 -28.31
CA SER A 225 19.32 -14.41 -27.03
C SER A 225 20.42 -14.49 -25.98
N TYR A 226 21.62 -14.92 -26.37
CA TYR A 226 22.78 -14.92 -25.47
C TYR A 226 23.11 -13.49 -25.00
N HIS A 227 23.22 -12.54 -25.91
CA HIS A 227 23.60 -11.17 -25.58
C HIS A 227 22.51 -10.43 -24.79
N ILE A 228 21.23 -10.76 -25.00
CA ILE A 228 20.14 -10.29 -24.14
C ILE A 228 20.34 -10.78 -22.70
N GLY A 229 20.63 -12.08 -22.53
CA GLY A 229 20.90 -12.66 -21.21
C GLY A 229 22.05 -11.95 -20.50
N VAL A 230 23.18 -11.73 -21.20
CA VAL A 230 24.34 -11.06 -20.61
C VAL A 230 24.05 -9.59 -20.30
N ALA A 231 23.38 -8.85 -21.20
CA ALA A 231 22.99 -7.46 -20.95
C ALA A 231 22.03 -7.35 -19.75
N LEU A 232 21.10 -8.29 -19.58
CA LEU A 232 20.22 -8.37 -18.40
C LEU A 232 21.02 -8.62 -17.11
N MET A 233 22.04 -9.48 -17.13
CA MET A 233 22.93 -9.65 -15.97
C MET A 233 23.67 -8.35 -15.65
N LYS A 234 24.15 -7.62 -16.66
CA LYS A 234 24.83 -6.33 -16.47
C LYS A 234 23.93 -5.25 -15.87
N MET A 235 22.61 -5.38 -16.04
CA MET A 235 21.60 -4.53 -15.41
C MET A 235 21.09 -5.08 -14.06
N GLY A 236 21.71 -6.14 -13.51
CA GLY A 236 21.26 -6.77 -12.27
C GLY A 236 19.95 -7.57 -12.39
N ARG A 237 19.42 -7.78 -13.60
CA ARG A 237 18.14 -8.45 -13.84
C ARG A 237 18.33 -9.97 -14.01
N CYS A 238 18.95 -10.58 -13.00
CA CYS A 238 19.47 -11.95 -13.02
C CYS A 238 18.40 -13.01 -13.30
N LYS A 239 17.21 -12.87 -12.69
CA LYS A 239 16.07 -13.78 -12.95
C LYS A 239 15.67 -13.81 -14.42
N GLN A 240 15.68 -12.65 -15.08
CA GLN A 240 15.31 -12.55 -16.50
C GLN A 240 16.43 -13.04 -17.41
N ALA A 241 17.68 -12.74 -17.05
CA ALA A 241 18.84 -13.31 -17.74
C ALA A 241 18.80 -14.84 -17.77
N GLY A 242 18.45 -15.46 -16.64
CA GLY A 242 18.28 -16.90 -16.51
C GLY A 242 17.34 -17.49 -17.57
N ALA A 243 16.16 -16.89 -17.75
CA ALA A 243 15.17 -17.34 -18.74
C ALA A 243 15.70 -17.30 -20.19
N TRP A 244 16.51 -16.28 -20.55
CA TRP A 244 17.13 -16.21 -21.87
C TRP A 244 18.23 -17.26 -22.07
N PHE A 245 18.98 -17.60 -21.02
CA PHE A 245 19.93 -18.69 -21.07
C PHE A 245 19.26 -20.06 -21.06
N ASP A 246 18.12 -20.22 -20.39
CA ASP A 246 17.29 -21.43 -20.46
C ASP A 246 16.86 -21.67 -21.91
N LEU A 247 16.25 -20.67 -22.54
CA LEU A 247 15.87 -20.72 -23.96
C LEU A 247 17.04 -21.15 -24.86
N LEU A 248 18.23 -20.61 -24.63
CA LEU A 248 19.39 -20.94 -25.44
C LEU A 248 19.88 -22.39 -25.25
N VAL A 249 19.81 -22.91 -24.02
CA VAL A 249 20.21 -24.29 -23.72
C VAL A 249 19.17 -25.29 -24.23
N ASP A 250 17.90 -24.94 -24.16
CA ASP A 250 16.79 -25.85 -24.44
C ASP A 250 16.42 -25.87 -25.93
N GLU A 251 16.28 -24.71 -26.57
CA GLU A 251 15.84 -24.58 -27.97
C GLU A 251 17.01 -24.46 -28.97
N TYR A 252 18.15 -23.93 -28.53
CA TYR A 252 19.31 -23.65 -29.39
C TYR A 252 20.56 -24.44 -28.97
N ALA A 253 20.38 -25.72 -28.64
CA ALA A 253 21.42 -26.60 -28.10
C ALA A 253 22.68 -26.74 -28.99
N SER A 254 22.58 -26.48 -30.30
CA SER A 254 23.72 -26.47 -31.23
C SER A 254 24.47 -25.12 -31.30
N SER A 255 24.00 -24.10 -30.60
CA SER A 255 24.62 -22.78 -30.57
C SER A 255 25.98 -22.81 -29.88
N LYS A 256 26.93 -22.04 -30.42
CA LYS A 256 28.27 -21.86 -29.80
C LYS A 256 28.22 -21.28 -28.39
N TRP A 257 27.11 -20.64 -28.00
CA TRP A 257 26.94 -19.97 -26.72
C TRP A 257 26.42 -20.87 -25.59
N VAL A 258 26.05 -22.12 -25.88
CA VAL A 258 25.44 -23.03 -24.90
C VAL A 258 26.36 -23.26 -23.70
N GLY A 259 27.67 -23.37 -23.92
CA GLY A 259 28.65 -23.51 -22.84
C GLY A 259 28.63 -22.31 -21.88
N GLN A 260 28.75 -21.09 -22.43
CA GLN A 260 28.72 -19.85 -21.65
C GLN A 260 27.36 -19.61 -20.98
N ALA A 261 26.26 -19.92 -21.65
CA ALA A 261 24.92 -19.80 -21.09
C ALA A 261 24.74 -20.73 -19.87
N ARG A 262 25.23 -21.98 -19.93
CA ARG A 262 25.24 -22.89 -18.77
C ARG A 262 26.07 -22.35 -17.62
N GLN A 263 27.23 -21.75 -17.93
CA GLN A 263 28.08 -21.13 -16.91
C GLN A 263 27.37 -19.94 -16.24
N HIS A 264 26.79 -19.02 -17.02
CA HIS A 264 26.05 -17.89 -16.47
C HIS A 264 24.84 -18.33 -15.62
N LYS A 265 24.13 -19.38 -16.04
CA LYS A 265 23.07 -20.00 -15.21
C LYS A 265 23.61 -20.51 -13.88
N ALA A 266 24.77 -21.16 -13.88
CA ALA A 266 25.41 -21.62 -12.64
C ALA A 266 25.82 -20.43 -11.74
N ASP A 267 26.37 -19.36 -12.32
CA ASP A 267 26.75 -18.16 -11.57
C ASP A 267 25.54 -17.43 -10.97
N ILE A 268 24.41 -17.36 -11.70
CA ILE A 268 23.14 -16.83 -11.17
C ILE A 268 22.66 -17.68 -9.98
N LYS A 269 22.67 -19.01 -10.10
CA LYS A 269 22.28 -19.92 -9.01
C LYS A 269 23.21 -19.82 -7.80
N ALA A 270 24.49 -19.53 -8.02
CA ALA A 270 25.48 -19.33 -6.98
C ALA A 270 25.43 -17.93 -6.33
N GLY A 271 24.48 -17.06 -6.72
CA GLY A 271 24.34 -15.71 -6.17
C GLY A 271 25.44 -14.73 -6.60
N LYS A 272 26.20 -15.05 -7.65
CA LYS A 272 27.29 -14.18 -8.14
C LYS A 272 26.81 -13.04 -9.05
N CYS A 273 25.53 -13.01 -9.37
CA CYS A 273 24.91 -11.93 -10.12
C CYS A 273 24.36 -10.91 -9.11
N SER A 274 25.00 -9.74 -9.00
CA SER A 274 24.54 -8.70 -8.07
C SER A 274 23.28 -8.04 -8.62
N GLU A 275 22.17 -8.23 -7.93
CA GLU A 275 20.98 -7.40 -8.13
C GLU A 275 21.29 -6.03 -7.52
N SER A 276 21.36 -5.00 -8.38
CA SER A 276 21.58 -3.60 -7.98
C SER A 276 20.29 -2.96 -7.52
#